data_AF-A0A9D8MPD4-F1
#
_entry.id   AF-A0A9D8MPD4-F1
#
_cell.length_a   1.000
_cell.length_b   1.000
_cell.length_c   1.000
_cell.angle_alpha   90.00
_cell.angle_beta   90.00
_cell.angle_gamma   90.00
#
_symmetry.space_group_name_H-M   'P 1'
#
loop_
_entity.id
_entity.type
_entity.pdbx_description
1 polymer ?
#
loop_
_entity_poly.entity_id
_entity_poly.type
_entity_poly.pdbx_seq_one_letter_code
_entity_poly.pdbx_strand_id
1 'polypeptide(L)'
;MDKVVYHQQSLRIHQRKHGPHLFIVGYFESLPDDFQGSLRFLEEQLLARLNQEKAVVIHERWFGSEEYLSLVKTAWAKADQPTQLHACVTAIDGKPCYSGNGKSCNGFSGIQIEAVIPGEKATCPEPITDKEGIIRGHQWKENGARFLMIQDMQDLGLSE
;
A
#
# COMPACT_ATOMS: atom_id res chain seq x y z
N MET A 1 -8.63 -14.07 -12.48
CA MET A 1 -9.46 -12.99 -13.04
C MET A 1 -9.37 -11.82 -12.07
N ASP A 2 -8.76 -10.72 -12.50
CA ASP A 2 -8.76 -9.48 -11.73
C ASP A 2 -10.17 -8.89 -11.80
N LYS A 3 -10.79 -8.65 -10.65
CA LYS A 3 -12.13 -8.07 -10.58
C LYS A 3 -11.97 -6.56 -10.44
N VAL A 4 -12.41 -5.81 -11.45
CA VAL A 4 -12.59 -4.35 -11.34
C VAL A 4 -13.84 -4.13 -10.50
N VAL A 5 -13.69 -3.58 -9.30
CA VAL A 5 -14.81 -3.49 -8.34
C VAL A 5 -15.41 -2.08 -8.26
N TYR A 6 -14.77 -1.05 -8.82
CA TYR A 6 -15.25 0.33 -8.69
C TYR A 6 -14.75 1.28 -9.80
N HIS A 7 -15.63 2.17 -10.29
CA HIS A 7 -15.34 3.17 -11.32
C HIS A 7 -16.02 4.51 -10.96
N GLN A 8 -15.29 5.45 -10.37
CA GLN A 8 -15.70 6.85 -10.26
C GLN A 8 -14.46 7.74 -10.42
N GLN A 9 -14.57 8.86 -11.16
CA GLN A 9 -13.51 9.89 -11.29
C GLN A 9 -12.09 9.36 -11.59
N SER A 10 -11.90 8.65 -12.72
CA SER A 10 -10.60 8.09 -13.16
C SER A 10 -9.94 7.07 -12.21
N LEU A 11 -10.51 6.81 -11.01
CA LEU A 11 -9.98 5.83 -10.09
C LEU A 11 -10.30 4.41 -10.56
N ARG A 12 -9.30 3.54 -10.45
CA ARG A 12 -9.35 2.10 -10.69
C ARG A 12 -8.87 1.39 -9.44
N ILE A 13 -9.65 0.44 -8.95
CA ILE A 13 -9.21 -0.48 -7.89
C ILE A 13 -9.34 -1.91 -8.39
N HIS A 14 -8.21 -2.59 -8.43
CA HIS A 14 -8.09 -4.00 -8.72
C HIS A 14 -7.75 -4.74 -7.43
N GLN A 15 -8.35 -5.91 -7.24
CA GLN A 15 -8.02 -6.75 -6.11
C GLN A 15 -7.90 -8.21 -6.53
N ARG A 16 -6.94 -8.90 -5.94
CA ARG A 16 -6.69 -10.32 -6.14
C ARG A 16 -6.37 -11.00 -4.82
N LYS A 17 -7.00 -12.15 -4.60
CA LYS A 17 -6.75 -13.00 -3.43
C LYS A 17 -6.04 -14.28 -3.85
N HIS A 18 -5.04 -14.70 -3.08
CA HIS A 18 -4.33 -15.97 -3.26
C HIS A 18 -4.07 -16.60 -1.90
N GLY A 19 -4.94 -17.53 -1.50
CA GLY A 19 -4.92 -18.07 -0.14
C GLY A 19 -5.14 -16.95 0.90
N PRO A 20 -4.27 -16.83 1.91
CA PRO A 20 -4.37 -15.76 2.91
C PRO A 20 -3.89 -14.40 2.38
N HIS A 21 -3.25 -14.34 1.21
CA HIS A 21 -2.75 -13.08 0.66
C HIS A 21 -3.82 -12.31 -0.09
N LEU A 22 -3.89 -11.02 0.18
CA LEU A 22 -4.73 -10.05 -0.50
C LEU A 22 -3.84 -8.97 -1.13
N PHE A 23 -3.94 -8.83 -2.45
CA PHE A 23 -3.27 -7.80 -3.22
C PHE A 23 -4.31 -6.80 -3.71
N ILE A 24 -4.12 -5.52 -3.41
CA ILE A 24 -4.99 -4.43 -3.86
C ILE A 24 -4.14 -3.41 -4.59
N VAL A 25 -4.59 -2.97 -5.76
CA VAL A 25 -3.94 -1.88 -6.51
C VAL A 25 -5.00 -0.83 -6.83
N GLY A 26 -4.85 0.35 -6.24
CA GLY A 26 -5.69 1.52 -6.50
C GLY A 26 -4.91 2.60 -7.24
N TYR A 27 -5.37 3.06 -8.40
CA TYR A 27 -4.67 4.08 -9.18
C TYR A 27 -5.63 4.99 -9.96
N PHE A 28 -5.20 6.22 -10.22
CA PHE A 28 -5.95 7.16 -11.07
C PHE A 28 -5.45 7.07 -12.52
N GLU A 29 -6.34 6.86 -13.49
CA GLU A 29 -6.00 6.83 -14.93
C GLU A 29 -5.53 8.21 -15.45
N SER A 30 -6.02 9.29 -14.85
CA SER A 30 -5.61 10.67 -15.10
C SER A 30 -5.36 11.38 -13.78
N LEU A 31 -4.57 12.47 -13.79
CA LEU A 31 -4.40 13.28 -12.59
C LEU A 31 -5.75 13.94 -12.24
N PRO A 32 -6.25 13.79 -11.00
CA PRO A 32 -7.52 14.42 -10.61
C PRO A 32 -7.35 15.93 -10.36
N ASP A 33 -8.40 16.70 -10.68
CA ASP A 33 -8.43 18.15 -10.44
C ASP A 33 -8.40 18.50 -8.94
N ASP A 34 -9.18 17.77 -8.13
CA ASP A 34 -9.11 17.81 -6.66
C ASP A 34 -8.24 16.65 -6.15
N PHE A 35 -6.94 16.90 -6.09
CA PHE A 35 -5.96 15.90 -5.68
C PHE A 35 -6.15 15.41 -4.24
N GLN A 36 -6.38 16.34 -3.30
CA GLN A 36 -6.50 15.97 -1.87
C GLN A 36 -7.80 15.23 -1.59
N GLY A 37 -8.93 15.68 -2.15
CA GLY A 37 -10.20 14.98 -2.02
C GLY A 37 -10.16 13.59 -2.64
N SER A 38 -9.51 13.45 -3.80
CA SER A 38 -9.34 12.15 -4.48
C SER A 38 -8.47 11.19 -3.68
N LEU A 39 -7.38 11.67 -3.07
CA LEU A 39 -6.53 10.85 -2.21
C LEU A 39 -7.27 10.35 -0.98
N ARG A 40 -7.99 11.23 -0.27
CA ARG A 40 -8.80 10.84 0.88
C ARG A 40 -9.85 9.80 0.48
N PHE A 41 -10.50 10.01 -0.66
CA PHE A 41 -11.46 9.04 -1.18
C PHE A 41 -10.81 7.68 -1.50
N LEU A 42 -9.63 7.66 -2.13
CA LEU A 42 -8.88 6.43 -2.36
C LEU A 42 -8.59 5.69 -1.04
N GLU A 43 -8.12 6.40 -0.02
CA GLU A 43 -7.84 5.83 1.30
C GLU A 43 -9.09 5.19 1.91
N GLU A 44 -10.22 5.91 1.91
CA GLU A 44 -11.51 5.39 2.39
C GLU A 44 -11.91 4.08 1.67
N GLN A 45 -11.74 4.03 0.35
CA GLN A 45 -12.04 2.82 -0.43
C GLN A 45 -11.09 1.66 -0.12
N LEU A 46 -9.80 1.93 0.13
CA LEU A 46 -8.82 0.90 0.48
C LEU A 46 -9.09 0.35 1.89
N LEU A 47 -9.34 1.22 2.87
CA LEU A 47 -9.71 0.84 4.23
C LEU A 47 -10.98 0.00 4.28
N ALA A 48 -12.02 0.40 3.54
CA ALA A 48 -13.27 -0.35 3.47
C ALA A 48 -13.04 -1.80 2.99
N ARG A 49 -12.16 -1.99 1.99
CA ARG A 49 -11.83 -3.31 1.44
C ARG A 49 -11.01 -4.16 2.41
N LEU A 50 -10.00 -3.57 3.05
CA LEU A 50 -9.20 -4.25 4.06
C LEU A 50 -10.08 -4.70 5.22
N ASN A 51 -10.97 -3.84 5.72
CA ASN A 51 -11.90 -4.16 6.80
C ASN A 51 -12.90 -5.25 6.41
N GLN A 52 -13.42 -5.22 5.18
CA GLN A 52 -14.34 -6.25 4.67
C GLN A 52 -13.70 -7.64 4.69
N GLU A 53 -12.41 -7.74 4.33
CA GLU A 53 -11.67 -9.00 4.33
C GLU A 53 -11.02 -9.31 5.68
N LYS A 54 -11.08 -8.40 6.66
CA LYS A 54 -10.30 -8.45 7.91
C LYS A 54 -8.80 -8.64 7.64
N ALA A 55 -8.31 -7.98 6.60
CA ALA A 55 -6.93 -8.08 6.16
C ALA A 55 -6.03 -7.09 6.90
N VAL A 56 -4.81 -7.51 7.23
CA VAL A 56 -3.77 -6.72 7.87
C VAL A 56 -2.71 -6.38 6.82
N VAL A 57 -2.39 -5.08 6.70
CA VAL A 57 -1.39 -4.58 5.74
C VAL A 57 0.00 -5.03 6.16
N ILE A 58 0.78 -5.57 5.23
CA ILE A 58 2.17 -5.99 5.46
C ILE A 58 3.16 -5.22 4.58
N HIS A 59 2.71 -4.67 3.45
CA HIS A 59 3.51 -3.82 2.57
C HIS A 59 2.63 -2.84 1.81
N GLU A 60 3.12 -1.61 1.68
CA GLU A 60 2.53 -0.60 0.82
C GLU A 60 3.57 -0.02 -0.13
N ARG A 61 3.21 0.04 -1.41
CA ARG A 61 4.03 0.58 -2.50
C ARG A 61 3.31 1.72 -3.18
N TRP A 62 4.04 2.82 -3.34
CA TRP A 62 3.51 4.09 -3.82
C TRP A 62 4.06 4.40 -5.19
N PHE A 63 3.20 4.52 -6.19
CA PHE A 63 3.64 4.84 -7.55
C PHE A 63 3.42 6.33 -7.84
N GLY A 64 4.41 6.99 -8.42
CA GLY A 64 4.33 8.39 -8.82
C GLY A 64 5.69 9.03 -8.99
N SER A 65 5.69 10.36 -9.15
CA SER A 65 6.92 11.16 -9.07
C SER A 65 7.30 11.44 -7.60
N GLU A 66 8.58 11.32 -7.26
CA GLU A 66 9.15 11.56 -5.92
C GLU A 66 8.64 12.84 -5.23
N GLU A 67 8.52 13.96 -5.96
CA GLU A 67 8.01 15.24 -5.45
C GLU A 67 6.58 15.11 -4.89
N TYR A 68 5.70 14.43 -5.62
CA TYR A 68 4.32 14.21 -5.19
C TYR A 68 4.23 13.20 -4.05
N LEU A 69 5.09 12.19 -4.04
CA LEU A 69 5.16 11.23 -2.93
C LEU A 69 5.51 11.94 -1.61
N SER A 70 6.43 12.91 -1.66
CA SER A 70 6.79 13.74 -0.51
C SER A 70 5.62 14.59 -0.01
N LEU A 71 4.83 15.17 -0.93
CA LEU A 71 3.63 15.94 -0.58
C LEU A 71 2.57 15.07 0.09
N VAL A 72 2.35 13.83 -0.39
CA VAL A 72 1.37 12.93 0.20
C VAL A 72 1.80 12.43 1.58
N LYS A 73 3.09 12.05 1.74
CA LYS A 73 3.65 11.72 3.07
C LYS A 73 3.43 12.85 4.08
N THR A 74 3.64 14.10 3.65
CA THR A 74 3.44 15.29 4.50
C THR A 74 1.97 15.50 4.86
N ALA A 75 1.05 15.24 3.91
CA ALA A 75 -0.39 15.39 4.14
C ALA A 75 -0.89 14.40 5.20
N TRP A 76 -0.37 13.17 5.21
CA TRP A 76 -0.82 12.13 6.14
C TRP A 76 -0.08 12.07 7.45
N ALA A 77 1.17 12.51 7.53
CA ALA A 77 1.84 12.71 8.82
C ALA A 77 1.08 13.70 9.74
N LYS A 78 0.18 14.51 9.17
CA LYS A 78 -0.67 15.47 9.90
C LYS A 78 -2.05 14.91 10.25
N ALA A 79 -2.39 13.69 9.83
CA ALA A 79 -3.65 13.06 10.21
C ALA A 79 -3.52 12.49 11.63
N ASP A 80 -4.38 12.96 12.55
CA ASP A 80 -4.38 12.59 13.98
C ASP A 80 -4.80 11.12 14.27
N GLN A 81 -4.84 10.25 13.25
CA GLN A 81 -5.18 8.85 13.42
C GLN A 81 -4.12 7.95 12.77
N PRO A 82 -3.49 7.05 13.53
CA PRO A 82 -2.64 6.02 12.95
C PRO A 82 -3.54 5.01 12.23
N THR A 83 -3.68 5.16 10.92
CA THR A 83 -4.18 4.06 10.10
C THR A 83 -3.05 3.03 9.96
N GLN A 84 -3.40 1.73 9.82
CA GLN A 84 -2.40 0.71 9.46
C GLN A 84 -1.84 0.94 8.05
N LEU A 85 -2.60 1.67 7.23
CA LEU A 85 -2.11 2.24 5.99
C LEU A 85 -1.04 3.28 6.29
N HIS A 86 -0.11 3.41 5.36
CA HIS A 86 0.95 4.43 5.35
C HIS A 86 2.02 4.23 6.42
N ALA A 87 1.88 3.22 7.29
CA ALA A 87 2.85 2.89 8.33
C ALA A 87 4.19 2.38 7.76
N CYS A 88 4.19 1.76 6.57
CA CYS A 88 5.38 1.16 5.97
C CYS A 88 5.33 1.29 4.44
N VAL A 89 5.80 2.44 3.93
CA VAL A 89 5.65 2.89 2.54
C VAL A 89 6.97 2.86 1.78
N THR A 90 7.01 2.08 0.70
CA THR A 90 8.06 2.15 -0.31
C THR A 90 7.62 3.06 -1.46
N ALA A 91 8.39 4.12 -1.72
CA ALA A 91 8.23 4.95 -2.92
C ALA A 91 8.76 4.21 -4.15
N ILE A 92 8.01 4.23 -5.25
CA ILE A 92 8.41 3.68 -6.54
C ILE A 92 8.24 4.79 -7.58
N ASP A 93 9.35 5.16 -8.20
CA ASP A 93 9.33 6.11 -9.29
C ASP A 93 8.65 5.52 -10.53
N GLY A 94 7.75 6.34 -11.09
CA GLY A 94 7.04 6.02 -12.32
C GLY A 94 5.63 5.48 -12.09
N LYS A 95 4.79 5.69 -13.10
CA LYS A 95 3.44 5.11 -13.21
C LYS A 95 3.39 4.27 -14.48
N PRO A 96 2.58 3.21 -14.53
CA PRO A 96 2.11 2.65 -15.79
C PRO A 96 1.11 3.64 -16.43
N CYS A 97 1.61 4.72 -17.02
CA CYS A 97 0.77 5.61 -17.83
C CYS A 97 0.76 5.10 -19.27
N TYR A 98 -0.35 4.52 -19.69
CA TYR A 98 -0.70 4.50 -21.10
C TYR A 98 -1.18 5.90 -21.50
N SER A 99 -0.27 6.86 -21.63
CA SER A 99 -0.49 7.89 -22.64
C SER A 99 -0.01 7.24 -23.94
N GLY A 100 -0.90 7.04 -24.92
CA GLY A 100 -0.54 6.50 -26.24
C GLY A 100 0.44 7.38 -27.04
N ASN A 101 1.10 8.32 -26.35
CA ASN A 101 1.83 9.45 -26.86
C ASN A 101 3.27 9.46 -26.30
N GLY A 102 3.65 8.45 -25.49
CA GLY A 102 5.01 8.30 -24.98
C GLY A 102 5.46 9.35 -23.96
N LYS A 103 4.54 10.13 -23.38
CA LYS A 103 4.86 11.08 -22.31
C LYS A 103 4.65 10.44 -20.94
N SER A 104 5.67 10.50 -20.10
CA SER A 104 5.56 10.24 -18.66
C SER A 104 4.52 11.18 -18.07
N CYS A 105 3.50 10.65 -17.38
CA CYS A 105 2.64 11.53 -16.60
C CYS A 105 3.42 11.96 -15.36
N ASN A 106 3.49 13.27 -15.14
CA ASN A 106 4.01 13.83 -13.90
C ASN A 106 2.92 13.66 -12.81
N GLY A 107 3.27 13.15 -11.62
CA GLY A 107 2.37 13.13 -10.46
C GLY A 107 2.21 11.79 -9.72
N PHE A 108 1.58 11.86 -8.54
CA PHE A 108 1.12 10.67 -7.80
C PHE A 108 0.10 9.89 -8.62
N SER A 109 0.18 8.58 -8.49
CA SER A 109 -0.40 7.71 -9.49
C SER A 109 -1.21 6.57 -8.92
N GLY A 110 -0.86 6.09 -7.73
CA GLY A 110 -1.64 5.07 -7.04
C GLY A 110 -0.87 4.39 -5.91
N ILE A 111 -1.54 3.42 -5.30
CA ILE A 111 -1.05 2.62 -4.18
C ILE A 111 -1.24 1.16 -4.54
N GLN A 112 -0.21 0.35 -4.33
CA GLN A 112 -0.33 -1.09 -4.21
C GLN A 112 -0.19 -1.48 -2.74
N ILE A 113 -1.12 -2.31 -2.29
CA ILE A 113 -1.15 -2.88 -0.95
C ILE A 113 -0.98 -4.39 -1.06
N GLU A 114 -0.07 -4.91 -0.25
CA GLU A 114 0.00 -6.33 0.08
C GLU A 114 -0.47 -6.50 1.52
N ALA A 115 -1.47 -7.34 1.70
CA ALA A 115 -2.08 -7.63 2.97
C ALA A 115 -2.25 -9.14 3.16
N VAL A 116 -2.41 -9.54 4.43
CA VAL A 116 -2.67 -10.91 4.83
C VAL A 116 -3.98 -10.95 5.58
N ILE A 117 -4.82 -11.94 5.27
CA ILE A 117 -6.04 -12.27 6.00
C ILE A 117 -5.66 -13.38 6.97
N PRO A 118 -5.47 -13.09 8.27
CA PRO A 118 -4.98 -14.08 9.22
C PRO A 118 -5.98 -15.24 9.35
N GLY A 119 -5.50 -16.47 9.16
CA GLY A 119 -6.29 -17.66 9.46
C GLY A 119 -6.52 -17.84 10.98
N GLU A 120 -7.41 -18.74 11.36
CA GLU A 120 -7.75 -18.99 12.79
C GLU A 120 -6.55 -19.36 13.68
N LYS A 121 -5.49 -19.91 13.09
CA LYS A 121 -4.24 -20.30 13.77
C LYS A 121 -3.05 -19.41 13.41
N ALA A 122 -3.29 -18.24 12.83
CA ALA A 122 -2.25 -17.28 12.50
C ALA A 122 -2.06 -16.29 13.65
N THR A 123 -0.82 -15.83 13.85
CA THR A 123 -0.58 -14.62 14.64
C THR A 123 -0.98 -13.41 13.80
N CYS A 124 -1.41 -12.32 14.45
CA CYS A 124 -1.50 -11.04 13.76
C CYS A 124 -0.12 -10.67 13.20
N PRO A 125 -0.01 -10.13 11.98
CA PRO A 125 1.24 -9.54 11.51
C PRO A 125 1.73 -8.43 12.44
N GLU A 126 3.01 -8.51 12.79
CA GLU A 126 3.67 -7.56 13.68
C GLU A 126 4.78 -6.81 12.93
N PRO A 127 4.95 -5.50 13.17
CA PRO A 127 5.99 -4.71 12.54
C PRO A 127 7.38 -5.16 12.99
N ILE A 128 8.33 -5.09 12.08
CA ILE A 128 9.76 -5.19 12.37
C ILE A 128 10.31 -3.78 12.28
N THR A 129 10.84 -3.27 13.39
CA THR A 129 11.42 -1.93 13.46
C THR A 129 12.93 -1.99 13.52
N ASP A 130 13.59 -1.02 12.90
CA ASP A 130 15.01 -0.78 13.14
C ASP A 130 15.26 -0.13 14.52
N LYS A 131 16.53 0.21 14.79
CA LYS A 131 16.96 0.87 16.05
C LYS A 131 16.36 2.26 16.24
N GLU A 132 15.90 2.91 15.17
CA GLU A 132 15.28 4.23 15.19
C GLU A 132 13.75 4.13 15.32
N GLY A 133 13.20 2.92 15.40
CA GLY A 133 11.76 2.67 15.50
C GLY A 133 11.05 2.73 14.16
N ILE A 134 11.77 2.80 13.03
CA ILE A 134 11.19 2.84 11.69
C ILE A 134 10.80 1.41 11.30
N ILE A 135 9.57 1.23 10.83
CA ILE A 135 9.08 -0.06 10.35
C ILE A 135 9.80 -0.42 9.03
N ARG A 136 10.53 -1.53 9.02
CA ARG A 136 11.27 -2.09 7.88
C ARG A 136 10.58 -3.28 7.23
N GLY A 137 9.54 -3.80 7.86
CA GLY A 137 8.84 -4.99 7.41
C GLY A 137 7.80 -5.49 8.39
N HIS A 138 7.27 -6.68 8.12
CA HIS A 138 6.34 -7.38 8.99
C HIS A 138 6.70 -8.86 9.09
N GLN A 139 6.40 -9.47 10.24
CA GLN A 139 6.49 -10.91 10.45
C GLN A 139 5.18 -11.46 10.97
N TRP A 140 4.91 -12.73 10.67
CA TRP A 140 3.82 -13.47 11.29
C TRP A 140 4.11 -14.98 11.27
N LYS A 141 3.31 -15.74 12.00
CA LYS A 141 3.30 -17.20 11.93
C LYS A 141 1.94 -17.69 11.49
N GLU A 142 1.92 -18.68 10.61
CA GLU A 142 0.71 -19.34 10.16
C GLU A 142 0.98 -20.84 10.00
N ASN A 143 0.15 -21.67 10.63
CA ASN A 143 0.28 -23.14 10.60
C ASN A 143 1.69 -23.66 10.95
N GLY A 144 2.35 -23.00 11.90
CA GLY A 144 3.71 -23.35 12.36
C GLY A 144 4.84 -22.84 11.47
N ALA A 145 4.56 -22.34 10.27
CA ALA A 145 5.53 -21.65 9.43
C ALA A 145 5.66 -20.18 9.85
N ARG A 146 6.90 -19.65 9.79
CA ARG A 146 7.18 -18.22 10.03
C ARG A 146 7.37 -17.52 8.69
N PHE A 147 6.71 -16.39 8.55
CA PHE A 147 6.76 -15.53 7.37
C PHE A 147 7.38 -14.19 7.73
N LEU A 148 8.08 -13.63 6.75
CA LEU A 148 8.84 -12.40 6.88
C LEU A 148 8.74 -11.62 5.57
N MET A 149 8.26 -10.39 5.64
CA MET A 149 8.24 -9.44 4.54
C MET A 149 9.12 -8.25 4.92
N ILE A 150 10.21 -8.05 4.18
CA ILE A 150 11.18 -6.97 4.40
C ILE A 150 11.11 -6.04 3.21
N GLN A 151 10.98 -4.74 3.46
CA GLN A 151 10.85 -3.72 2.41
C GLN A 151 12.20 -3.15 1.97
N ASP A 152 13.15 -3.09 2.89
CA ASP A 152 14.50 -2.65 2.61
C ASP A 152 15.49 -3.62 3.28
N MET A 153 16.34 -4.24 2.47
CA MET A 153 17.38 -5.15 2.95
C MET A 153 18.63 -4.37 3.41
N GLN A 154 18.73 -3.08 3.09
CA GLN A 154 19.80 -2.23 3.59
C GLN A 154 19.53 -1.94 5.06
N ASP A 155 20.55 -2.15 5.90
CA ASP A 155 20.53 -1.96 7.36
C ASP A 155 19.68 -2.91 8.20
N LEU A 156 19.37 -4.10 7.70
CA LEU A 156 18.60 -5.02 8.53
C LEU A 156 19.33 -5.55 9.76
N GLY A 157 20.67 -5.44 9.82
CA GLY A 157 21.46 -5.75 11.00
C GLY A 157 21.03 -7.04 11.71
N LEU A 158 20.56 -8.02 10.94
CA LEU A 158 20.01 -9.27 11.46
C LEU A 158 21.22 -10.03 11.98
N SER A 159 21.53 -9.81 13.25
CA SER A 159 22.54 -10.57 13.97
C SER A 159 22.16 -12.04 13.87
N GLU A 160 23.06 -12.82 13.28
CA GLU A 160 23.06 -14.29 13.29
C GLU A 160 22.90 -14.85 14.71
#